data_AF-A0A952SSE8-F1
#
_entry.id   AF-A0A952SSE8-F1
#
_cell.length_a   1.000
_cell.length_b   1.000
_cell.length_c   1.000
_cell.angle_alpha   90.00
_cell.angle_beta   90.00
_cell.angle_gamma   90.00
#
_symmetry.space_group_name_H-M   'P 1'
#
loop_
_entity.id
_entity.type
_entity.pdbx_description
1 polymer ?
#
loop_
_entity_poly.entity_id
_entity_poly.type
_entity_poly.pdbx_seq_one_letter_code
_entity_poly.pdbx_strand_id
1 'polypeptide(L)'
;MTPAEAATALFKTMPPPITLSQLEEYGVVAAEFQVPHIAREILSLNLYWALAAIDAHIPSKYRALIKEDLFDSIQTQWWPSGQLGAGTWREYQPELSERREHYARLVDQEGINPMGICAETAGLMEDLGLIEVDEREKLLVLLIDYAPASEYGRLLDQTG
;
A
#
# COMPACT_ATOMS: atom_id res chain seq x y z
N MET A 1 -3.30 16.99 16.28
CA MET A 1 -2.39 15.86 16.09
C MET A 1 -1.01 16.39 15.76
N THR A 2 0.03 15.91 16.41
CA THR A 2 1.42 16.22 16.05
C THR A 2 1.84 15.43 14.81
N PRO A 3 2.91 15.83 14.10
CA PRO A 3 3.47 15.03 12.99
C PRO A 3 3.71 13.56 13.35
N ALA A 4 4.32 13.29 14.50
CA ALA A 4 4.60 11.93 14.96
C ALA A 4 3.31 11.12 15.25
N GLU A 5 2.29 11.76 15.81
CA GLU A 5 0.98 11.14 16.03
C GLU A 5 0.30 10.81 14.70
N ALA A 6 0.43 11.68 13.68
CA ALA A 6 -0.13 11.44 12.36
C ALA A 6 0.53 10.25 11.66
N ALA A 7 1.87 10.18 11.69
CA ALA A 7 2.61 9.04 11.16
C ALA A 7 2.23 7.74 11.88
N THR A 8 2.15 7.77 13.21
CA THR A 8 1.74 6.61 14.02
C THR A 8 0.32 6.16 13.68
N ALA A 9 -0.60 7.11 13.50
CA ALA A 9 -1.98 6.80 13.18
C ALA A 9 -2.11 6.20 11.78
N LEU A 10 -1.42 6.78 10.77
CA LEU A 10 -1.37 6.23 9.41
C LEU A 10 -0.81 4.81 9.40
N PHE A 11 0.29 4.57 10.12
CA PHE A 11 0.89 3.25 10.25
C PHE A 11 -0.09 2.23 10.86
N LYS A 12 -0.82 2.62 11.91
CA LYS A 12 -1.82 1.74 12.56
C LYS A 12 -3.06 1.46 11.71
N THR A 13 -3.43 2.40 10.85
CA THR A 13 -4.55 2.23 9.90
C THR A 13 -4.15 1.34 8.72
N MET A 14 -2.87 1.34 8.33
CA MET A 14 -2.40 0.51 7.24
C MET A 14 -2.47 -0.98 7.61
N PRO A 15 -3.07 -1.83 6.75
CA PRO A 15 -3.06 -3.26 6.97
C PRO A 15 -1.63 -3.79 7.07
N PRO A 16 -1.34 -4.72 8.00
CA PRO A 16 -0.03 -5.36 8.06
C PRO A 16 0.23 -6.18 6.79
N PRO A 17 1.50 -6.53 6.50
CA PRO A 17 1.84 -7.41 5.38
C PRO A 17 0.98 -8.67 5.37
N ILE A 18 0.38 -8.96 4.22
CA ILE A 18 -0.53 -10.10 4.03
C ILE A 18 0.20 -11.42 4.32
N THR A 19 -0.50 -12.37 4.92
CA THR A 19 -0.01 -13.75 5.11
C THR A 19 -0.63 -14.71 4.09
N LEU A 20 -0.02 -15.88 3.92
CA LEU A 20 -0.58 -16.93 3.07
C LEU A 20 -2.02 -17.31 3.50
N SER A 21 -2.25 -17.48 4.81
CA SER A 21 -3.57 -17.81 5.33
C SER A 21 -4.63 -16.76 5.00
N GLN A 22 -4.25 -15.47 5.00
CA GLN A 22 -5.16 -14.40 4.62
C GLN A 22 -5.46 -14.42 3.11
N LEU A 23 -4.50 -14.78 2.26
CA LEU A 23 -4.79 -14.98 0.82
C LEU A 23 -5.77 -16.15 0.62
N GLU A 24 -5.56 -17.25 1.33
CA GLU A 24 -6.43 -18.43 1.28
C GLU A 24 -7.86 -18.14 1.75
N GLU A 25 -8.04 -17.26 2.74
CA GLU A 25 -9.37 -16.80 3.21
C GLU A 25 -10.19 -16.11 2.10
N TYR A 26 -9.51 -15.45 1.15
CA TYR A 26 -10.14 -14.84 -0.04
C TYR A 26 -10.17 -15.80 -1.24
N GLY A 27 -9.68 -17.04 -1.08
CA GLY A 27 -9.61 -18.03 -2.15
C GLY A 27 -8.50 -17.77 -3.18
N VAL A 28 -7.51 -16.95 -2.83
CA VAL A 28 -6.30 -16.69 -3.63
C VAL A 28 -5.25 -17.73 -3.27
N VAL A 29 -4.80 -18.48 -4.26
CA VAL A 29 -3.80 -19.54 -4.16
C VAL A 29 -2.45 -18.95 -4.55
N ALA A 30 -1.59 -18.77 -3.55
CA ALA A 30 -0.22 -18.32 -3.78
C ALA A 30 0.77 -19.35 -3.23
N ALA A 31 1.91 -19.50 -3.89
CA ALA A 31 3.06 -20.17 -3.30
C ALA A 31 3.69 -19.29 -2.23
N GLU A 32 4.30 -19.90 -1.20
CA GLU A 32 4.94 -19.16 -0.10
C GLU A 32 5.95 -18.11 -0.57
N PHE A 33 6.66 -18.38 -1.68
CA PHE A 33 7.63 -17.44 -2.24
C PHE A 33 6.98 -16.23 -2.94
N GLN A 34 5.71 -16.30 -3.35
CA GLN A 34 4.97 -15.20 -3.98
C GLN A 34 4.41 -14.22 -2.93
N VAL A 35 4.06 -14.71 -1.73
CA VAL A 35 3.43 -13.90 -0.66
C VAL A 35 4.17 -12.60 -0.36
N PRO A 36 5.52 -12.57 -0.25
CA PRO A 36 6.21 -11.32 0.04
C PRO A 36 6.15 -10.30 -1.10
N HIS A 37 6.07 -10.77 -2.36
CA HIS A 37 5.91 -9.89 -3.52
C HIS A 37 4.49 -9.31 -3.57
N ILE A 38 3.48 -10.13 -3.28
CA ILE A 38 2.08 -9.66 -3.13
C ILE A 38 2.00 -8.63 -2.00
N ALA A 39 2.65 -8.89 -0.86
CA ALA A 39 2.68 -7.97 0.28
C ALA A 39 3.31 -6.61 -0.09
N ARG A 40 4.35 -6.58 -0.93
CA ARG A 40 4.97 -5.34 -1.42
C ARG A 40 4.07 -4.54 -2.35
N GLU A 41 3.32 -5.21 -3.22
CA GLU A 41 2.39 -4.53 -4.11
C GLU A 41 1.20 -3.94 -3.32
N ILE A 42 0.67 -4.66 -2.32
CA ILE A 42 -0.32 -4.14 -1.36
C ILE A 42 0.26 -2.95 -0.57
N LEU A 43 1.51 -3.04 -0.12
CA LEU A 43 2.20 -1.95 0.57
C LEU A 43 2.33 -0.72 -0.34
N SER A 44 2.67 -0.90 -1.61
CA SER A 44 2.81 0.18 -2.59
C SER A 44 1.48 0.89 -2.83
N LEU A 45 0.39 0.12 -2.95
CA LEU A 45 -0.96 0.64 -3.08
C LEU A 45 -1.37 1.47 -1.85
N ASN A 46 -1.13 0.95 -0.65
CA ASN A 46 -1.44 1.65 0.60
C ASN A 46 -0.60 2.93 0.77
N LEU A 47 0.70 2.88 0.48
CA LEU A 47 1.57 4.04 0.55
C LEU A 47 1.19 5.09 -0.48
N TYR A 48 0.72 4.72 -1.67
CA TYR A 48 0.20 5.69 -2.63
C TYR A 48 -0.93 6.53 -2.04
N TRP A 49 -1.95 5.89 -1.46
CA TRP A 49 -3.08 6.60 -0.85
C TRP A 49 -2.71 7.37 0.41
N ALA A 50 -1.91 6.79 1.31
CA ALA A 50 -1.47 7.47 2.52
C ALA A 50 -0.66 8.73 2.20
N LEU A 51 0.25 8.65 1.21
CA LEU A 51 1.05 9.80 0.79
C LEU A 51 0.21 10.87 0.08
N ALA A 52 -0.77 10.46 -0.74
CA ALA A 52 -1.73 11.38 -1.35
C ALA A 52 -2.56 12.10 -0.27
N ALA A 53 -3.02 11.40 0.77
CA ALA A 53 -3.72 11.99 1.89
C ALA A 53 -2.85 13.00 2.67
N ILE A 54 -1.58 12.68 2.92
CA ILE A 54 -0.64 13.65 3.51
C ILE A 54 -0.53 14.90 2.63
N ASP A 55 -0.39 14.72 1.32
CA ASP A 55 -0.24 15.85 0.40
C ASP A 55 -1.51 16.70 0.25
N ALA A 56 -2.69 16.12 0.48
CA ALA A 56 -3.97 16.83 0.46
C ALA A 56 -4.28 17.57 1.77
N HIS A 57 -4.07 16.93 2.93
CA HIS A 57 -4.62 17.40 4.20
C HIS A 57 -3.59 18.05 5.15
N ILE A 58 -2.30 17.80 4.93
CA ILE A 58 -1.26 18.27 5.85
C ILE A 58 -0.55 19.52 5.31
N PRO A 59 -0.25 20.53 6.15
CA PRO A 59 0.59 21.67 5.76
C PRO A 59 1.99 21.24 5.28
N SER A 60 2.49 21.82 4.19
CA SER A 60 3.75 21.45 3.54
C SER A 60 4.95 21.31 4.48
N LYS A 61 5.07 22.20 5.48
CA LYS A 61 6.15 22.18 6.48
C LYS A 61 6.22 20.92 7.36
N TYR A 62 5.14 20.13 7.44
CA TYR A 62 5.09 18.91 8.25
C TYR A 62 5.12 17.62 7.43
N ARG A 63 4.90 17.70 6.11
CA ARG A 63 4.74 16.51 5.25
C ARG A 63 5.99 15.64 5.24
N ALA A 64 7.17 16.24 5.08
CA ALA A 64 8.43 15.49 5.02
C ALA A 64 8.66 14.67 6.28
N LEU A 65 8.47 15.30 7.45
CA LEU A 65 8.62 14.64 8.75
C LEU A 65 7.64 13.48 8.94
N ILE A 66 6.36 13.66 8.58
CA ILE A 66 5.36 12.58 8.67
C ILE A 66 5.70 11.41 7.75
N LYS A 67 6.16 11.69 6.53
CA LYS A 67 6.56 10.66 5.56
C LYS A 67 7.76 9.87 6.09
N GLU A 68 8.76 10.56 6.64
CA GLU A 68 9.94 9.94 7.26
C GLU A 68 9.56 9.04 8.44
N ASP A 69 8.79 9.56 9.40
CA ASP A 69 8.34 8.79 10.58
C ASP A 69 7.50 7.55 10.19
N LEU A 70 6.65 7.67 9.14
CA LEU A 70 5.86 6.57 8.62
C LEU A 70 6.76 5.49 7.99
N PHE A 71 7.72 5.90 7.17
CA PHE A 71 8.65 4.96 6.52
C PHE A 71 9.55 4.27 7.55
N ASP A 72 10.03 4.98 8.56
CA ASP A 72 10.81 4.40 9.65
C ASP A 72 9.97 3.38 10.45
N SER A 73 8.69 3.66 10.69
CA SER A 73 7.78 2.73 11.37
C SER A 73 7.61 1.43 10.58
N ILE A 74 7.42 1.53 9.26
CA ILE A 74 7.31 0.38 8.36
C ILE A 74 8.62 -0.42 8.32
N GLN A 75 9.74 0.27 8.13
CA GLN A 75 11.05 -0.35 8.06
C GLN A 75 11.42 -1.07 9.37
N THR A 76 11.11 -0.49 10.52
CA THR A 76 11.49 -1.08 11.82
C THR A 76 10.58 -2.21 12.27
N GLN A 77 9.31 -2.21 11.85
CA GLN A 77 8.33 -3.20 12.34
C GLN A 77 8.08 -4.34 11.35
N TRP A 78 8.06 -4.05 10.04
CA TRP A 78 7.67 -5.06 9.05
C TRP A 78 8.88 -5.71 8.37
N TRP A 79 9.95 -4.96 8.11
CA TRP A 79 11.13 -5.51 7.44
C TRP A 79 11.84 -6.63 8.24
N PRO A 80 12.04 -6.54 9.56
CA PRO A 80 12.72 -7.58 10.33
C PRO A 80 11.98 -8.92 10.37
N SER A 81 10.66 -8.92 10.12
CA SER A 81 9.85 -10.14 10.09
C SER A 81 10.09 -10.99 8.84
N GLY A 82 10.68 -10.40 7.78
CA GLY A 82 10.85 -11.05 6.48
C GLY A 82 9.55 -11.16 5.66
N GLN A 83 8.41 -10.67 6.16
CA GLN A 83 7.12 -10.73 5.45
C GLN A 83 7.10 -9.93 4.14
N LEU A 84 7.98 -8.94 4.01
CA LEU A 84 8.18 -8.16 2.78
C LEU A 84 9.35 -8.70 1.93
N GLY A 85 9.81 -9.92 2.21
CA GLY A 85 10.78 -10.63 1.39
C GLY A 85 12.22 -10.23 1.69
N ALA A 86 13.15 -10.81 0.93
CA ALA A 86 14.57 -10.50 1.06
C ALA A 86 14.87 -9.06 0.57
N GLY A 87 15.96 -8.48 1.09
CA GLY A 87 16.42 -7.14 0.73
C GLY A 87 16.11 -6.11 1.81
N THR A 88 16.21 -4.83 1.43
CA THR A 88 16.17 -3.68 2.33
C THR A 88 15.13 -2.67 1.86
N TRP A 89 14.69 -1.80 2.78
CA TRP A 89 13.82 -0.66 2.45
C TRP A 89 14.37 0.17 1.28
N ARG A 90 15.70 0.36 1.22
CA ARG A 90 16.36 1.09 0.13
C ARG A 90 16.20 0.41 -1.24
N GLU A 91 16.19 -0.91 -1.28
CA GLU A 91 15.98 -1.68 -2.52
C GLU A 91 14.51 -1.67 -2.94
N TYR A 92 13.57 -1.48 -2.01
CA TYR A 92 12.15 -1.32 -2.29
C TYR A 92 11.76 0.11 -2.75
N GLN A 93 12.51 1.14 -2.38
CA GLN A 93 12.22 2.53 -2.75
C GLN A 93 12.00 2.77 -4.27
N PRO A 94 12.80 2.16 -5.17
CA PRO A 94 12.54 2.23 -6.62
C PRO A 94 11.19 1.62 -7.00
N GLU A 95 10.84 0.43 -6.49
CA GLU A 95 9.55 -0.24 -6.73
C GLU A 95 8.39 0.68 -6.31
N LEU A 96 8.46 1.23 -5.09
CA LEU A 96 7.46 2.17 -4.59
C LEU A 96 7.34 3.42 -5.47
N SER A 97 8.46 3.96 -5.96
CA SER A 97 8.47 5.17 -6.78
C SER A 97 7.78 4.92 -8.12
N GLU A 98 8.10 3.80 -8.77
CA GLU A 98 7.48 3.37 -10.03
C GLU A 98 5.96 3.19 -9.86
N ARG A 99 5.53 2.47 -8.81
CA ARG A 99 4.10 2.27 -8.54
C ARG A 99 3.36 3.57 -8.30
N ARG A 100 3.95 4.48 -7.52
CA ARG A 100 3.33 5.79 -7.25
C ARG A 100 3.20 6.64 -8.49
N GLU A 101 4.21 6.66 -9.37
CA GLU A 101 4.13 7.38 -10.65
C GLU A 101 3.07 6.78 -11.57
N HIS A 102 2.96 5.46 -11.61
CA HIS A 102 1.93 4.76 -12.38
C HIS A 102 0.53 5.09 -11.87
N TYR A 103 0.26 4.92 -10.58
CA TYR A 103 -1.05 5.22 -10.00
C TYR A 103 -1.41 6.71 -10.11
N ALA A 104 -0.45 7.62 -9.91
CA ALA A 104 -0.67 9.05 -10.11
C ALA A 104 -1.11 9.37 -11.54
N ARG A 105 -0.49 8.75 -12.55
CA ARG A 105 -0.89 8.91 -13.95
C ARG A 105 -2.35 8.51 -14.18
N LEU A 106 -2.75 7.34 -13.66
CA LEU A 106 -4.10 6.81 -13.82
C LEU A 106 -5.14 7.71 -13.12
N VAL A 107 -4.85 8.18 -11.92
CA VAL A 107 -5.77 9.06 -11.20
C VAL A 107 -5.85 10.44 -11.86
N ASP A 108 -4.71 11.06 -12.17
CA ASP A 108 -4.67 12.46 -12.61
C ASP A 108 -5.05 12.64 -14.09
N GLN A 109 -4.70 11.68 -14.95
CA GLN A 109 -4.90 11.79 -16.41
C GLN A 109 -6.14 11.03 -16.88
N GLU A 110 -6.43 9.88 -16.27
CA GLU A 110 -7.52 9.00 -16.69
C GLU A 110 -8.73 9.06 -15.75
N GLY A 111 -8.62 9.77 -14.62
CA GLY A 111 -9.71 9.96 -13.67
C GLY A 111 -10.12 8.66 -12.96
N ILE A 112 -9.21 7.69 -12.89
CA ILE A 112 -9.47 6.40 -12.26
C ILE A 112 -9.73 6.58 -10.77
N ASN A 113 -10.80 5.97 -10.29
CA ASN A 113 -11.17 6.01 -8.88
C ASN A 113 -10.41 4.94 -8.06
N PRO A 114 -10.48 4.96 -6.71
CA PRO A 114 -9.74 4.00 -5.88
C PRO A 114 -10.01 2.52 -6.21
N MET A 115 -11.25 2.18 -6.56
CA MET A 115 -11.61 0.81 -6.98
C MET A 115 -10.95 0.42 -8.30
N GLY A 116 -10.86 1.35 -9.25
CA GLY A 116 -10.15 1.13 -10.51
C GLY A 116 -8.64 0.97 -10.32
N ILE A 117 -8.02 1.68 -9.36
CA ILE A 117 -6.63 1.43 -8.99
C ILE A 117 -6.46 0.04 -8.37
N CYS A 118 -7.40 -0.44 -7.55
CA CYS A 118 -7.35 -1.82 -7.05
C CYS A 118 -7.42 -2.84 -8.20
N ALA A 119 -8.27 -2.60 -9.21
CA ALA A 119 -8.37 -3.45 -10.39
C ALA A 119 -7.08 -3.45 -11.22
N GLU A 120 -6.46 -2.28 -11.40
CA GLU A 120 -5.15 -2.14 -12.03
C GLU A 120 -4.08 -2.92 -11.26
N THR A 121 -4.01 -2.75 -9.94
CA THR A 121 -3.04 -3.45 -9.10
C THR A 121 -3.24 -4.97 -9.19
N ALA A 122 -4.48 -5.47 -9.22
CA ALA A 122 -4.75 -6.89 -9.41
C ALA A 122 -4.27 -7.40 -10.79
N GLY A 123 -4.53 -6.65 -11.86
CA GLY A 123 -4.06 -6.98 -13.21
C GLY A 123 -2.53 -6.96 -13.32
N LEU A 124 -1.88 -6.01 -12.68
CA LEU A 124 -0.42 -5.96 -12.59
C LEU A 124 0.16 -7.18 -11.86
N MET A 125 -0.45 -7.63 -10.75
CA MET A 125 0.00 -8.83 -10.05
C MET A 125 -0.19 -10.11 -10.89
N GLU A 126 -1.25 -10.17 -11.70
CA GLU A 126 -1.46 -11.22 -12.72
C GLU A 126 -0.35 -11.18 -13.79
N ASP A 127 -0.07 -10.01 -14.37
CA ASP A 127 0.97 -9.83 -15.40
C ASP A 127 2.38 -10.19 -14.90
N LEU A 128 2.64 -9.98 -13.61
CA LEU A 128 3.90 -10.35 -12.95
C LEU A 128 3.97 -11.84 -12.57
N GLY A 129 2.89 -12.62 -12.76
CA GLY A 129 2.81 -14.02 -12.37
C GLY A 129 2.80 -14.23 -10.85
N LEU A 130 2.35 -13.24 -10.09
CA LEU A 130 2.18 -13.37 -8.64
C LEU A 130 0.91 -14.12 -8.27
N ILE A 131 -0.09 -14.08 -9.15
CA ILE A 131 -1.35 -14.80 -9.06
C ILE A 131 -1.71 -15.38 -10.44
N GLU A 132 -2.61 -16.37 -10.47
CA GLU A 132 -3.15 -16.91 -11.71
C GLU A 132 -4.31 -16.05 -12.25
N VAL A 133 -4.61 -16.17 -13.55
CA VAL A 133 -5.63 -15.36 -14.26
C VAL A 133 -7.02 -15.48 -13.64
N ASP A 134 -7.38 -16.66 -13.14
CA ASP A 134 -8.68 -16.92 -12.50
C ASP A 134 -8.79 -16.41 -11.06
N GLU A 135 -7.71 -15.82 -10.54
CA GLU A 135 -7.64 -15.29 -9.19
C GLU A 135 -7.75 -13.77 -9.13
N ARG A 136 -7.63 -13.08 -10.26
CA ARG A 136 -7.69 -11.60 -10.31
C ARG A 136 -8.92 -11.03 -9.63
N GLU A 137 -10.09 -11.61 -9.87
CA GLU A 137 -11.35 -11.12 -9.26
C GLU A 137 -11.35 -11.32 -7.74
N LYS A 138 -10.75 -12.40 -7.23
CA LYS A 138 -10.62 -12.68 -5.80
C LYS A 138 -9.62 -11.73 -5.15
N LEU A 139 -8.49 -11.50 -5.81
CA LEU A 139 -7.49 -10.53 -5.39
C LEU A 139 -8.07 -9.12 -5.37
N LEU A 140 -8.89 -8.73 -6.35
CA LEU A 140 -9.56 -7.43 -6.35
C LEU A 140 -10.42 -7.22 -5.09
N VAL A 141 -11.19 -8.23 -4.69
CA VAL A 141 -11.98 -8.18 -3.45
C VAL A 141 -11.06 -7.96 -2.25
N LEU A 142 -9.97 -8.72 -2.14
CA LEU A 142 -8.96 -8.53 -1.10
C LEU A 142 -8.39 -7.11 -1.11
N LEU A 143 -8.01 -6.57 -2.27
CA LEU A 143 -7.40 -5.24 -2.37
C LEU A 143 -8.37 -4.13 -1.95
N ILE A 144 -9.67 -4.27 -2.21
CA ILE A 144 -10.68 -3.31 -1.76
C ILE A 144 -10.73 -3.27 -0.22
N ASP A 145 -10.62 -4.43 0.44
CA ASP A 145 -10.61 -4.52 1.90
C ASP A 145 -9.26 -4.12 2.52
N TYR A 146 -8.16 -4.32 1.81
CA TYR A 146 -6.79 -4.08 2.25
C TYR A 146 -6.18 -2.74 1.78
N ALA A 147 -6.93 -1.89 1.09
CA ALA A 147 -6.48 -0.56 0.68
C ALA A 147 -7.50 0.53 1.06
N PRO A 148 -7.58 0.90 2.35
CA PRO A 148 -8.61 1.81 2.87
C PRO A 148 -8.31 3.27 2.52
N ALA A 149 -8.32 3.62 1.23
CA ALA A 149 -7.94 4.94 0.70
C ALA A 149 -8.70 6.09 1.38
N SER A 150 -10.02 5.93 1.59
CA SER A 150 -10.86 6.93 2.25
C SER A 150 -10.59 7.06 3.75
N GLU A 151 -10.00 6.05 4.39
CA GLU A 151 -9.67 6.11 5.82
C GLU A 151 -8.45 7.00 6.07
N TYR A 152 -7.46 6.96 5.19
CA TYR A 152 -6.30 7.84 5.29
C TYR A 152 -6.68 9.31 5.20
N GLY A 153 -7.55 9.68 4.25
CA GLY A 153 -8.09 11.04 4.15
C GLY A 153 -8.85 11.44 5.42
N ARG A 154 -9.83 10.63 5.84
CA ARG A 154 -10.63 10.89 7.05
C ARG A 154 -9.79 11.03 8.31
N LEU A 155 -8.74 10.23 8.45
CA LEU A 155 -7.83 10.26 9.58
C LEU A 155 -7.09 11.60 9.67
N LEU A 156 -6.64 12.13 8.53
CA LEU A 156 -5.89 13.38 8.48
C LEU A 156 -6.79 14.62 8.43
N ASP A 157 -8.02 14.50 7.91
CA ASP A 157 -9.05 15.55 7.95
C ASP A 157 -9.42 15.98 9.37
N GLN A 158 -9.39 15.05 10.32
CA GLN A 158 -9.62 15.37 11.74
C GLN A 158 -8.51 16.23 12.36
N THR A 159 -7.48 16.59 11.58
CA THR A 159 -6.24 17.19 12.07
C THR A 159 -5.74 18.41 11.33
N GLY A 160 -6.36 18.74 10.19
CA GLY A 160 -6.21 20.02 9.49
C GLY A 160 -7.06 21.12 10.10
#